data_AF-A0A0F5PEY0-F1
#
_entry.id   AF-A0A0F5PEY0-F1
#
_cell.length_a   1.000
_cell.length_b   1.000
_cell.length_c   1.000
_cell.angle_alpha   90.00
_cell.angle_beta   90.00
_cell.angle_gamma   90.00
#
_symmetry.space_group_name_H-M   'P 1'
#
loop_
_entity.id
_entity.type
_entity.pdbx_description
1 polymer ?
#
loop_
_entity_poly.entity_id
_entity_poly.type
_entity_poly.pdbx_seq_one_letter_code
_entity_poly.pdbx_strand_id
1 'polypeptide(L)'
;PGPVGIAPPPPITEVRIVPGPQERFFAADAVLQLIRQGFVASASFDRMGRAIEGSSFLPLSLDMPSEPALRGALQIDGAGRMTLLLADHQTTGGYPKIATVIGYDVDRLAQLAPGAAVRFRALTQLEAIAAVRAASAEEEAMLHRIAHRLTLEERLSSANLISGVVNAEGEGS
;
A
#
# COMPACT_ATOMS: atom_id res chain seq x y z
N PRO A 1 -20.52 -4.77 -23.80
CA PRO A 1 -19.15 -4.71 -23.23
C PRO A 1 -19.07 -5.39 -21.85
N GLY A 2 -18.30 -6.48 -21.73
CA GLY A 2 -18.01 -7.11 -20.44
C GLY A 2 -17.15 -6.20 -19.53
N PRO A 3 -17.03 -6.52 -18.22
CA PRO A 3 -16.25 -5.70 -17.29
C PRO A 3 -14.82 -5.55 -17.78
N VAL A 4 -14.26 -4.34 -17.62
CA VAL A 4 -12.87 -4.04 -17.97
C VAL A 4 -11.99 -5.01 -17.21
N GLY A 5 -11.37 -5.96 -17.92
CA GLY A 5 -10.36 -6.85 -17.35
C GLY A 5 -9.08 -6.08 -17.09
N ILE A 6 -9.07 -5.19 -16.10
CA ILE A 6 -7.82 -4.71 -15.52
C ILE A 6 -7.27 -5.90 -14.74
N ALA A 7 -6.20 -6.52 -15.26
CA ALA A 7 -5.51 -7.55 -14.52
C ALA A 7 -5.07 -6.96 -13.17
N PRO A 8 -5.30 -7.66 -12.04
CA PRO A 8 -4.85 -7.17 -10.75
C PRO A 8 -3.33 -6.94 -10.81
N PRO A 9 -2.81 -5.95 -10.06
CA PRO A 9 -1.38 -5.76 -9.97
C PRO A 9 -0.74 -7.07 -9.50
N PRO A 10 0.49 -7.38 -9.95
CA PRO A 10 1.17 -8.58 -9.50
C PRO A 10 1.27 -8.58 -7.96
N PRO A 11 1.27 -9.76 -7.33
CA PRO A 11 1.44 -9.85 -5.89
C PRO A 11 2.74 -9.16 -5.46
N ILE A 12 2.72 -8.54 -4.29
CA ILE A 12 3.93 -7.95 -3.71
C ILE A 12 4.80 -9.10 -3.17
N THR A 13 6.02 -9.22 -3.70
CA THR A 13 6.99 -10.23 -3.27
C THR A 13 7.92 -9.71 -2.18
N GLU A 14 8.22 -8.41 -2.22
CA GLU A 14 9.02 -7.68 -1.25
C GLU A 14 8.48 -6.26 -1.10
N VAL A 15 8.52 -5.74 0.11
CA VAL A 15 8.18 -4.36 0.46
C VAL A 15 9.47 -3.55 0.47
N ARG A 16 9.55 -2.53 -0.40
CA ARG A 16 10.73 -1.67 -0.48
C ARG A 16 10.68 -0.60 0.60
N ILE A 17 11.78 -0.43 1.32
CA ILE A 17 11.93 0.50 2.44
C ILE A 17 13.18 1.36 2.29
N VAL A 18 13.14 2.54 2.89
CA VAL A 18 14.32 3.36 3.17
C VAL A 18 14.58 3.28 4.67
N PRO A 19 15.76 2.81 5.14
CA PRO A 19 16.10 2.78 6.56
C PRO A 19 16.02 4.16 7.22
N GLY A 20 15.71 4.18 8.51
CA GLY A 20 15.63 5.41 9.30
C GLY A 20 14.28 6.12 9.27
N PRO A 21 14.22 7.35 9.80
CA PRO A 21 15.36 8.24 10.12
C PRO A 21 15.90 8.15 11.56
N GLN A 22 15.42 7.20 12.36
CA GLN A 22 15.74 7.08 13.79
C GLN A 22 16.62 5.86 14.12
N GLU A 23 17.56 5.49 13.25
CA GLU A 23 18.44 4.31 13.43
C GLU A 23 19.20 4.33 14.75
N ARG A 24 19.53 5.53 15.27
CA ARG A 24 20.19 5.73 16.57
C ARG A 24 19.46 5.14 17.77
N PHE A 25 18.17 4.83 17.65
CA PHE A 25 17.36 4.21 18.69
C PHE A 25 17.36 2.68 18.61
N PHE A 26 18.06 2.06 17.67
CA PHE A 26 18.07 0.62 17.48
C PHE A 26 19.50 0.06 17.53
N ALA A 27 19.60 -1.26 17.74
CA ALA A 27 20.88 -1.95 17.62
C ALA A 27 21.47 -1.76 16.21
N ALA A 28 22.80 -1.75 16.11
CA ALA A 28 23.51 -1.47 14.86
C ALA A 28 23.15 -2.45 13.71
N ASP A 29 22.68 -3.64 14.05
CA ASP A 29 22.26 -4.69 13.12
C ASP A 29 20.74 -4.75 12.90
N ALA A 30 19.95 -3.86 13.51
CA ALA A 30 18.48 -3.93 13.45
C ALA A 30 17.93 -3.86 12.02
N VAL A 31 18.48 -2.98 11.17
CA VAL A 31 18.10 -2.89 9.75
C VAL A 31 18.49 -4.16 9.00
N LEU A 32 19.66 -4.75 9.31
CA LEU A 32 20.10 -6.01 8.73
C LEU A 32 19.18 -7.17 9.12
N GLN A 33 18.72 -7.20 10.37
CA GLN A 33 17.73 -8.17 10.84
C GLN A 33 16.39 -7.98 10.12
N LEU A 34 15.91 -6.73 10.01
CA LEU A 34 14.67 -6.37 9.32
C LEU A 34 14.61 -6.87 7.87
N ILE A 35 15.72 -6.80 7.13
CA ILE A 35 15.74 -7.24 5.72
C ILE A 35 16.03 -8.75 5.54
N ARG A 36 16.56 -9.43 6.57
CA ARG A 36 16.87 -10.87 6.50
C ARG A 36 15.75 -11.75 7.01
N GLN A 37 14.91 -11.23 7.89
CA GLN A 37 13.86 -11.99 8.55
C GLN A 37 12.54 -11.92 7.77
N GLY A 38 11.69 -12.92 8.00
CA GLY A 38 10.33 -12.95 7.50
C GLY A 38 9.36 -12.36 8.51
N PHE A 39 8.36 -11.65 8.02
CA PHE A 39 7.29 -11.03 8.80
C PHE A 39 5.93 -11.47 8.28
N VAL A 40 4.88 -11.14 9.02
CA VAL A 40 3.50 -11.46 8.68
C VAL A 40 2.63 -10.21 8.85
N ALA A 41 1.75 -9.97 7.88
CA ALA A 41 0.78 -8.89 7.97
C ALA A 41 -0.35 -9.31 8.93
N SER A 42 -0.48 -8.64 10.08
CA SER A 42 -1.45 -9.01 11.13
C SER A 42 -2.91 -8.80 10.67
N ALA A 43 -3.84 -9.42 11.41
CA ALA A 43 -5.27 -9.10 11.39
C ALA A 43 -5.60 -7.81 12.16
N SER A 44 -4.69 -7.30 12.99
CA SER A 44 -4.85 -6.02 13.67
C SER A 44 -4.45 -4.87 12.73
N PHE A 45 -5.45 -4.29 12.07
CA PHE A 45 -5.27 -3.13 11.20
C PHE A 45 -6.52 -2.26 11.15
N ASP A 46 -6.31 -0.98 10.97
CA ASP A 46 -7.33 0.03 10.69
C ASP A 46 -6.73 1.12 9.77
N ARG A 47 -7.34 2.32 9.74
CA ARG A 47 -6.80 3.43 8.95
C ARG A 47 -5.64 4.15 9.64
N MET A 48 -5.43 3.97 10.94
CA MET A 48 -4.31 4.53 11.70
C MET A 48 -3.03 3.75 11.42
N GLY A 49 -3.13 2.42 11.39
CA GLY A 49 -1.98 1.57 11.14
C GLY A 49 -2.28 0.09 11.00
N ARG A 50 -1.24 -0.66 10.68
CA ARG A 50 -1.27 -2.12 10.59
C ARG A 50 -0.11 -2.74 11.35
N ALA A 51 -0.43 -3.67 12.25
CA ALA A 51 0.60 -4.43 12.94
C ALA A 51 1.31 -5.38 11.97
N ILE A 52 2.64 -5.44 12.06
CA ILE A 52 3.49 -6.36 11.33
C ILE A 52 4.16 -7.28 12.33
N GLU A 53 3.80 -8.56 12.28
CA GLU A 53 4.23 -9.58 13.23
C GLU A 53 5.53 -10.25 12.78
N GLY A 54 6.39 -10.59 13.72
CA GLY A 54 7.70 -11.17 13.47
C GLY A 54 8.66 -10.85 14.61
N SER A 55 9.92 -10.60 14.28
CA SER A 55 10.92 -10.24 15.27
C SER A 55 10.59 -8.91 15.96
N SER A 56 10.90 -8.88 17.26
CA SER A 56 10.79 -7.67 18.08
C SER A 56 12.07 -6.84 17.97
N PHE A 57 11.92 -5.52 17.87
CA PHE A 57 13.01 -4.56 17.80
C PHE A 57 12.99 -3.64 19.01
N LEU A 58 13.58 -4.05 20.13
CA LEU A 58 13.57 -3.22 21.34
C LEU A 58 14.36 -1.91 21.11
N PRO A 59 13.74 -0.73 21.33
CA PRO A 59 14.46 0.53 21.29
C PRO A 59 15.52 0.61 22.39
N LEU A 60 16.68 1.20 22.08
CA LEU A 60 17.74 1.51 23.02
C LEU A 60 17.32 2.58 24.04
N SER A 61 16.36 3.43 23.67
CA SER A 61 15.75 4.44 24.54
C SER A 61 14.31 4.71 24.11
N LEU A 62 13.45 5.00 25.08
CA LEU A 62 12.07 5.45 24.86
C LEU A 62 11.92 6.98 24.99
N ASP A 63 13.01 7.68 25.30
CA ASP A 63 13.05 9.13 25.42
C ASP A 63 13.27 9.78 24.05
N MET A 64 12.35 9.51 23.13
CA MET A 64 12.36 10.14 21.81
C MET A 64 11.47 11.39 21.84
N PRO A 65 12.02 12.57 21.46
CA PRO A 65 11.21 13.76 21.27
C PRO A 65 10.09 13.52 20.26
N SER A 66 8.93 14.14 20.48
CA SER A 66 7.83 14.03 19.52
C SER A 66 8.25 14.66 18.18
N GLU A 67 8.27 13.85 17.13
CA GLU A 67 8.64 14.25 15.78
C GLU A 67 7.48 13.98 14.82
N PRO A 68 7.47 14.61 13.62
CA PRO A 68 6.50 14.27 12.59
C PRO A 68 6.47 12.75 12.33
N ALA A 69 5.26 12.21 12.26
CA ALA A 69 5.01 10.85 11.82
C ALA A 69 4.55 10.90 10.36
N LEU A 70 5.06 9.97 9.57
CA LEU A 70 4.80 9.91 8.13
C LEU A 70 4.11 8.60 7.80
N ARG A 71 3.19 8.66 6.83
CA ARG A 71 2.55 7.49 6.27
C ARG A 71 3.61 6.59 5.65
N GLY A 72 3.50 5.29 5.91
CA GLY A 72 4.48 4.29 5.50
C GLY A 72 5.62 4.08 6.50
N ALA A 73 5.73 4.88 7.57
CA ALA A 73 6.75 4.64 8.58
C ALA A 73 6.48 3.34 9.35
N LEU A 74 7.55 2.57 9.58
CA LEU A 74 7.56 1.37 10.42
C LEU A 74 7.94 1.78 11.84
N GLN A 75 6.91 2.11 12.62
CA GLN A 75 7.05 2.57 13.99
C GLN A 75 7.23 1.38 14.94
N ILE A 76 8.15 1.50 15.88
CA ILE A 76 8.39 0.49 16.91
C ILE A 76 8.01 1.04 18.29
N ASP A 77 7.12 0.33 18.99
CA ASP A 77 6.73 0.70 20.36
C ASP A 77 7.72 0.21 21.43
N GLY A 78 7.44 0.51 22.71
CA GLY A 78 8.29 0.12 23.83
C GLY A 78 8.36 -1.39 24.11
N ALA A 79 7.47 -2.19 23.50
CA ALA A 79 7.53 -3.66 23.53
C ALA A 79 8.25 -4.23 22.29
N GLY A 80 8.79 -3.36 21.43
CA GLY A 80 9.47 -3.73 20.19
C GLY A 80 8.52 -4.19 19.08
N ARG A 81 7.22 -3.92 19.21
CA ARG A 81 6.22 -4.30 18.18
C ARG A 81 6.22 -3.29 17.06
N MET A 82 6.14 -3.79 15.82
CA MET A 82 6.19 -2.99 14.62
C MET A 82 4.79 -2.68 14.07
N THR A 83 4.55 -1.40 13.78
CA THR A 83 3.31 -0.91 13.16
C THR A 83 3.64 -0.08 11.93
N LEU A 84 3.05 -0.43 10.79
CA LEU A 84 3.00 0.42 9.61
C LEU A 84 2.00 1.55 9.84
N LEU A 85 2.44 2.81 9.74
CA LEU A 85 1.54 3.97 9.85
C LEU A 85 0.77 4.21 8.54
N LEU A 86 -0.55 4.39 8.64
CA LEU A 86 -1.49 4.51 7.51
C LEU A 86 -2.17 5.88 7.46
N ALA A 87 -3.15 6.04 6.58
CA ALA A 87 -3.68 7.35 6.17
C ALA A 87 -4.15 8.27 7.31
N ASP A 88 -4.64 7.69 8.42
CA ASP A 88 -5.20 8.45 9.53
C ASP A 88 -4.22 8.53 10.73
N HIS A 89 -2.96 8.09 10.57
CA HIS A 89 -1.97 8.08 11.66
C HIS A 89 -1.85 9.45 12.38
N GLN A 90 -1.46 9.45 13.65
CA GLN A 90 -1.18 10.70 14.37
C GLN A 90 -0.14 11.56 13.64
N THR A 91 -0.29 12.89 13.68
CA THR A 91 0.63 13.81 12.95
C THR A 91 2.03 13.85 13.57
N THR A 92 2.13 13.62 14.88
CA THR A 92 3.39 13.55 15.62
C THR A 92 3.41 12.33 16.53
N GLY A 93 4.60 11.81 16.84
CA GLY A 93 4.74 10.67 17.73
C GLY A 93 6.14 10.55 18.34
N GLY A 94 6.20 10.00 19.56
CA GLY A 94 7.43 9.78 20.33
C GLY A 94 7.95 8.34 20.26
N TYR A 95 7.55 7.57 19.25
CA TYR A 95 8.07 6.22 19.02
C TYR A 95 9.07 6.23 17.85
N PRO A 96 10.20 5.52 17.96
CA PRO A 96 11.20 5.49 16.90
C PRO A 96 10.69 4.70 15.69
N LYS A 97 11.11 5.13 14.50
CA LYS A 97 10.78 4.48 13.23
C LYS A 97 12.05 3.87 12.65
N ILE A 98 12.03 2.54 12.44
CA ILE A 98 13.21 1.78 11.98
C ILE A 98 13.46 1.97 10.48
N ALA A 99 12.39 2.18 9.71
CA ALA A 99 12.44 2.43 8.28
C ALA A 99 11.12 3.06 7.80
N THR A 100 11.10 3.52 6.56
CA THR A 100 9.91 4.05 5.88
C THR A 100 9.66 3.28 4.59
N VAL A 101 8.47 2.71 4.44
CA VAL A 101 8.00 2.06 3.21
C VAL A 101 7.80 3.11 2.12
N ILE A 102 8.28 2.82 0.90
CA ILE A 102 8.08 3.75 -0.23
C ILE A 102 6.59 3.85 -0.56
N GLY A 103 6.12 5.03 -0.99
CA GLY A 103 4.69 5.34 -1.11
C GLY A 103 3.86 4.29 -1.86
N TYR A 104 4.37 3.77 -2.98
CA TYR A 104 3.69 2.79 -3.83
C TYR A 104 3.49 1.41 -3.15
N ASP A 105 4.39 1.04 -2.24
CA ASP A 105 4.31 -0.24 -1.53
C ASP A 105 3.46 -0.15 -0.25
N VAL A 106 3.14 1.06 0.24
CA VAL A 106 2.32 1.27 1.46
C VAL A 106 0.93 0.67 1.27
N ASP A 107 0.22 1.02 0.19
CA ASP A 107 -1.13 0.51 -0.05
C ASP A 107 -1.15 -0.99 -0.32
N ARG A 108 -0.14 -1.49 -1.04
CA ARG A 108 0.01 -2.92 -1.32
C ARG A 108 0.23 -3.72 -0.04
N LEU A 109 1.05 -3.21 0.87
CA LEU A 109 1.26 -3.80 2.19
C LEU A 109 0.01 -3.69 3.06
N ALA A 110 -0.66 -2.53 3.05
CA ALA A 110 -1.89 -2.31 3.82
C ALA A 110 -3.03 -3.26 3.41
N GLN A 111 -3.11 -3.63 2.13
CA GLN A 111 -4.14 -4.52 1.58
C GLN A 111 -3.82 -6.01 1.62
N LEU A 112 -2.66 -6.42 2.15
CA LEU A 112 -2.34 -7.84 2.28
C LEU A 112 -3.41 -8.58 3.12
N ALA A 113 -3.71 -9.83 2.78
CA ALA A 113 -4.55 -10.64 3.65
C ALA A 113 -3.88 -10.83 5.03
N PRO A 114 -4.64 -10.92 6.13
CA PRO A 114 -4.09 -11.36 7.41
C PRO A 114 -3.35 -12.69 7.26
N GLY A 115 -2.16 -12.80 7.84
CA GLY A 115 -1.32 -14.00 7.70
C GLY A 115 -0.42 -13.99 6.46
N ALA A 116 -0.55 -13.02 5.55
CA ALA A 116 0.31 -12.93 4.38
C ALA A 116 1.77 -12.65 4.78
N ALA A 117 2.70 -13.35 4.12
CA ALA A 117 4.12 -13.15 4.34
C ALA A 117 4.60 -11.79 3.83
N VAL A 118 5.47 -11.16 4.62
CA VAL A 118 6.09 -9.87 4.33
C VAL A 118 7.60 -10.04 4.41
N ARG A 119 8.30 -9.55 3.38
CA ARG A 119 9.76 -9.42 3.35
C ARG A 119 10.13 -8.00 2.99
N PHE A 120 11.17 -7.46 3.61
CA PHE A 120 11.63 -6.10 3.38
C PHE A 120 12.90 -6.07 2.54
N ARG A 121 12.96 -5.11 1.62
CA ARG A 121 14.15 -4.80 0.83
C ARG A 121 14.55 -3.35 1.07
N ALA A 122 15.73 -3.14 1.63
CA ALA A 122 16.29 -1.81 1.78
C ALA A 122 16.72 -1.23 0.42
N LEU A 123 16.37 0.03 0.21
CA LEU A 123 16.82 0.88 -0.88
C LEU A 123 17.61 2.05 -0.32
N THR A 124 18.54 2.55 -1.12
CA THR A 124 19.06 3.91 -0.93
C THR A 124 17.99 4.94 -1.24
N GLN A 125 18.16 6.17 -0.76
CA GLN A 125 17.25 7.28 -1.08
C GLN A 125 17.14 7.52 -2.60
N LEU A 126 18.26 7.42 -3.33
CA LEU A 126 18.29 7.62 -4.78
C LEU A 126 17.47 6.54 -5.51
N GLU A 127 17.65 5.28 -5.13
CA GLU A 127 16.87 4.16 -5.68
C GLU A 127 15.39 4.29 -5.35
N ALA A 128 15.05 4.72 -4.13
CA ALA A 128 13.67 4.94 -3.72
C ALA A 128 13.01 6.06 -4.54
N ILE A 129 13.70 7.19 -4.75
CA ILE A 129 13.21 8.29 -5.60
C ILE A 129 12.99 7.80 -7.04
N ALA A 130 13.94 7.05 -7.60
CA ALA A 130 13.82 6.49 -8.94
C ALA A 130 12.63 5.53 -9.05
N ALA A 131 12.46 4.63 -8.07
CA ALA A 131 11.36 3.67 -8.02
C ALA A 131 9.99 4.36 -7.92
N VAL A 132 9.86 5.37 -7.07
CA VAL A 132 8.61 6.13 -6.94
C VAL A 132 8.28 6.87 -8.23
N ARG A 133 9.26 7.52 -8.87
CA ARG A 133 9.05 8.23 -10.14
C ARG A 133 8.60 7.29 -11.26
N ALA A 134 9.22 6.11 -11.37
CA ALA A 134 8.82 5.11 -12.35
C ALA A 134 7.38 4.64 -12.11
N ALA A 135 7.03 4.33 -10.86
CA ALA A 135 5.69 3.90 -10.50
C ALA A 135 4.62 4.99 -10.77
N SER A 136 4.92 6.25 -10.48
CA SER A 136 4.01 7.37 -10.80
C SER A 136 3.77 7.51 -12.30
N ALA A 137 4.80 7.34 -13.14
CA ALA A 137 4.64 7.38 -14.60
C ALA A 137 3.79 6.22 -15.13
N GLU A 138 3.95 5.02 -14.56
CA GLU A 138 3.12 3.86 -14.90
C GLU A 138 1.64 4.06 -14.49
N GLU A 139 1.41 4.61 -13.30
CA GLU A 139 0.08 4.95 -12.80
C GLU A 139 -0.59 6.00 -13.69
N GLU A 140 0.12 7.07 -14.04
CA GLU A 140 -0.39 8.13 -14.93
C GLU A 140 -0.75 7.54 -16.31
N ALA A 141 0.11 6.69 -16.88
CA ALA A 141 -0.18 6.01 -18.14
C ALA A 141 -1.41 5.09 -18.04
N MET A 142 -1.59 4.39 -16.91
CA MET A 142 -2.78 3.57 -16.65
C MET A 142 -4.05 4.43 -16.56
N LEU A 143 -4.01 5.51 -15.77
CA LEU A 143 -5.14 6.44 -15.62
C LEU A 143 -5.53 7.06 -16.95
N HIS A 144 -4.54 7.47 -17.77
CA HIS A 144 -4.77 7.98 -19.12
C HIS A 144 -5.48 6.92 -20.00
N ARG A 145 -5.03 5.66 -19.96
CA ARG A 145 -5.70 4.57 -20.69
C ARG A 145 -7.14 4.33 -20.25
N ILE A 146 -7.45 4.53 -18.97
CA ILE A 146 -8.82 4.40 -18.43
C ILE A 146 -9.67 5.58 -18.88
N ALA A 147 -9.16 6.81 -18.79
CA ALA A 147 -9.87 8.04 -19.11
C ALA A 147 -10.27 8.14 -20.58
N HIS A 148 -9.46 7.62 -21.51
CA HIS A 148 -9.68 7.74 -22.95
C HIS A 148 -10.46 6.60 -23.59
N ARG A 149 -11.20 5.79 -22.82
CA ARG A 149 -11.76 4.51 -23.31
C ARG A 149 -13.28 4.48 -23.46
N LEU A 150 -13.81 5.47 -24.18
CA LEU A 150 -15.15 5.61 -24.79
C LEU A 150 -15.92 6.84 -24.25
N THR A 151 -16.41 7.68 -25.17
CA THR A 151 -17.41 8.72 -24.88
C THR A 151 -18.74 8.09 -24.43
N LEU A 152 -19.61 8.89 -23.81
CA LEU A 152 -20.97 8.43 -23.46
C LEU A 152 -21.72 7.88 -24.68
N GLU A 153 -21.50 8.47 -25.86
CA GLU A 153 -22.11 8.08 -27.13
C GLU A 153 -21.59 6.71 -27.63
N GLU A 154 -20.29 6.46 -27.49
CA GLU A 154 -19.69 5.16 -27.83
C GLU A 154 -20.10 4.04 -26.84
N ARG A 155 -20.43 4.41 -25.59
CA ARG A 155 -21.01 3.50 -24.60
C ARG A 155 -22.50 3.20 -24.86
N LEU A 156 -23.25 4.20 -25.32
CA LEU A 156 -24.68 4.05 -25.66
C LEU A 156 -24.88 3.25 -26.95
N SER A 157 -24.01 3.43 -27.95
CA SER A 157 -24.06 2.70 -29.23
C SER A 157 -23.62 1.23 -29.13
N SER A 158 -22.75 0.88 -28.17
CA SER A 158 -22.28 -0.49 -27.94
C SER A 158 -23.15 -1.34 -26.99
N ALA A 159 -24.18 -0.72 -26.40
CA ALA A 159 -25.26 -1.42 -25.72
C ALA A 159 -26.47 -1.45 -26.67
N ASN A 160 -26.77 -2.60 -27.27
CA ASN A 160 -28.03 -2.79 -28.00
C ASN A 160 -29.21 -2.51 -27.05
N LEU A 161 -29.76 -1.30 -27.11
CA LEU A 161 -30.92 -0.82 -26.33
C LEU A 161 -32.26 -1.22 -26.95
N ILE A 162 -32.28 -2.16 -27.90
CA ILE A 162 -33.52 -2.65 -28.50
C ILE A 162 -33.64 -4.15 -28.19
N SER A 163 -34.25 -4.45 -27.06
CA SER A 163 -34.97 -5.72 -26.88
C SER A 163 -36.26 -5.41 -26.14
N GLY A 164 -37.35 -5.25 -26.90
CA GLY A 164 -38.70 -5.19 -26.34
C GLY A 164 -39.54 -4.00 -26.81
N VAL A 165 -39.68 -3.79 -28.11
CA VAL A 165 -40.93 -3.23 -28.63
C VAL A 165 -41.82 -4.43 -28.95
N VAL A 166 -42.85 -4.66 -28.13
CA VAL A 166 -43.95 -5.55 -28.48
C VAL A 166 -44.98 -4.66 -29.16
N ASN A 167 -45.17 -4.81 -30.47
CA ASN A 167 -46.29 -4.16 -31.15
C ASN A 167 -47.58 -4.75 -30.60
N ALA A 168 -48.45 -3.90 -30.05
CA ALA A 168 -49.83 -4.25 -29.81
C ALA A 168 -50.59 -4.11 -31.13
N GLU A 169 -50.61 -5.17 -31.93
CA GLU A 169 -51.67 -5.35 -32.94
C GLU A 169 -52.61 -6.43 -32.42
N GLY A 170 -53.87 -6.03 -32.29
CA GLY A 170 -54.96 -6.86 -31.82
C GLY A 170 -55.57 -7.72 -32.93
N GLU A 171 -56.82 -8.11 -32.65
CA GLU A 171 -57.70 -9.03 -33.38
C GLU A 171 -57.38 -10.50 -33.09
N GLY A 172 -58.26 -11.32 -32.55
CA GLY A 172 -59.72 -11.30 -32.55
C GLY A 172 -60.18 -12.67 -33.02
N SER A 173 -60.73 -13.49 -32.12
CA SER A 173 -61.80 -14.44 -32.40
C SER A 173 -62.44 -14.93 -31.11
#